data_AF-A0A859FAW7-F1
#
_entry.id   AF-A0A859FAW7-F1
#
_cell.length_a   1.000
_cell.length_b   1.000
_cell.length_c   1.000
_cell.angle_alpha   90.00
_cell.angle_beta   90.00
_cell.angle_gamma   90.00
#
_symmetry.space_group_name_H-M   'P 1'
#
loop_
_entity.id
_entity.type
_entity.pdbx_description
1 polymer ?
#
loop_
_entity_poly.entity_id
_entity_poly.type
_entity_poly.pdbx_seq_one_letter_code
_entity_poly.pdbx_strand_id
1 'polypeptide(L)' 'MALISCPECDRSISDHAKACPHCGYPLRESRTPHPSVIYQEAPKERKGMGCCGCFVLLAIGIAVAIIIL' A
#
# COMPACT_ATOMS: atom_id res chain seq x y z
N MET A 1 -10.11 -3.39 -27.58
CA MET A 1 -9.40 -4.33 -26.69
C MET A 1 -7.96 -3.86 -26.63
N ALA A 2 -7.43 -3.52 -25.45
CA ALA A 2 -6.06 -3.03 -25.33
C ALA A 2 -5.15 -4.19 -24.92
N LEU A 3 -4.17 -4.53 -25.75
CA LEU A 3 -3.13 -5.45 -25.34
C LEU A 3 -2.06 -4.65 -24.60
N ILE A 4 -1.74 -5.06 -23.37
CA ILE A 4 -0.62 -4.52 -22.59
C ILE A 4 0.58 -5.46 -22.72
N SER A 5 1.79 -4.94 -22.57
CA SER A 5 2.99 -5.78 -22.47
C SER A 5 3.17 -6.25 -21.04
N CYS A 6 3.39 -7.55 -20.85
CA CYS A 6 3.74 -8.09 -19.54
C CYS A 6 5.13 -7.59 -19.11
N PRO A 7 5.30 -7.06 -17.89
CA PRO A 7 6.57 -6.48 -17.43
C PRO A 7 7.67 -7.52 -17.15
N GLU A 8 7.34 -8.81 -17.15
CA GLU A 8 8.31 -9.88 -16.87
C GLU A 8 8.74 -10.68 -18.11
N CYS A 9 7.87 -10.81 -19.10
CA CYS A 9 8.14 -11.62 -20.29
C CYS A 9 7.96 -10.86 -21.60
N ASP A 10 7.68 -9.56 -21.51
CA ASP A 10 7.47 -8.62 -22.62
C ASP A 10 6.44 -9.08 -23.66
N ARG A 11 5.57 -10.02 -23.26
CA ARG A 11 4.57 -10.61 -24.13
C ARG A 11 3.29 -9.79 -24.07
N SER A 12 2.65 -9.62 -25.23
CA SER A 12 1.37 -8.95 -25.33
C SER A 12 0.26 -9.79 -24.71
N ILE A 13 -0.46 -9.21 -23.77
CA ILE A 13 -1.51 -9.85 -22.97
C ILE A 13 -2.71 -8.92 -22.84
N SER A 14 -3.88 -9.47 -22.50
CA SER A 14 -5.09 -8.65 -22.34
C SER A 14 -5.02 -7.76 -21.10
N ASP A 15 -5.49 -6.52 -21.21
CA ASP A 15 -5.67 -5.59 -20.09
C ASP A 15 -6.60 -6.13 -18.98
N HIS A 16 -7.38 -7.17 -19.26
CA HIS A 16 -8.25 -7.85 -18.30
C HIS A 16 -7.66 -9.11 -17.65
N ALA A 17 -6.46 -9.55 -18.07
CA ALA A 17 -5.84 -10.77 -17.58
C ALA A 17 -5.53 -10.66 -16.08
N LYS A 18 -5.98 -11.64 -15.28
CA LYS A 18 -5.67 -11.71 -13.84
C LYS A 18 -4.19 -12.01 -13.57
N ALA A 19 -3.59 -12.79 -14.46
CA ALA A 19 -2.18 -13.12 -14.50
C ALA A 19 -1.75 -13.31 -15.95
N CYS A 20 -0.46 -13.13 -16.23
CA CYS A 20 0.11 -13.39 -17.54
C CYS A 20 0.05 -14.90 -17.86
N PRO A 21 -0.56 -15.33 -18.97
CA PRO A 21 -0.64 -16.74 -19.36
C PRO A 21 0.71 -17.31 -19.83
N HIS A 22 1.72 -16.47 -20.06
CA HIS A 22 3.01 -16.90 -20.57
C HIS A 22 4.05 -17.15 -19.47
N CYS A 23 4.06 -16.32 -18.43
CA CYS A 23 5.02 -16.44 -17.32
C CYS A 23 4.37 -16.68 -15.96
N GLY A 24 3.05 -16.46 -15.81
CA GLY A 24 2.34 -16.60 -14.54
C GLY A 24 2.33 -15.34 -13.66
N TYR A 25 2.92 -14.22 -14.10
CA TYR A 25 2.97 -12.97 -13.32
C TYR A 25 1.56 -12.44 -13.00
N PRO A 26 1.22 -12.17 -11.71
CA PRO A 26 -0.10 -11.69 -11.32
C PRO A 26 -0.27 -10.20 -11.65
N LEU A 27 -1.34 -9.85 -12.36
CA LEU A 27 -1.57 -8.49 -12.89
C LEU A 27 -2.76 -7.78 -12.25
N ARG A 28 -3.67 -8.49 -11.58
CA ARG A 28 -4.94 -7.93 -11.11
C ARG A 28 -5.15 -8.16 -9.62
N GLU A 29 -4.71 -7.22 -8.81
CA GLU A 29 -5.24 -7.03 -7.46
C GLU A 29 -6.43 -6.06 -7.57
N SER A 30 -7.65 -6.56 -7.36
CA SER A 30 -8.91 -5.79 -7.44
C SER A 30 -8.87 -4.57 -6.48
N ARG A 31 -9.30 -3.34 -6.80
CA ARG A 31 -10.63 -2.88 -7.27
C ARG A 31 -10.54 -1.37 -7.58
N THR A 32 -11.07 -0.92 -8.72
CA THR A 32 -12.13 0.11 -8.90
C THR A 32 -12.28 0.47 -10.39
N PRO A 33 -13.50 0.81 -10.86
CA PRO A 33 -13.73 1.24 -12.23
C PRO A 33 -13.44 2.74 -12.35
N HIS A 34 -12.31 3.14 -12.94
CA HIS A 34 -12.11 4.51 -13.39
C HIS A 34 -11.74 4.54 -14.88
N PRO A 35 -12.47 5.30 -15.73
CA PRO A 35 -12.09 5.51 -17.11
C PRO A 35 -10.85 6.41 -17.15
N SER A 36 -9.79 5.86 -17.72
CA SER A 36 -8.75 6.55 -18.49
C SER A 36 -8.04 7.74 -17.84
N VAL A 37 -7.02 7.49 -17.01
CA VAL A 37 -5.72 8.17 -17.15
C VAL A 37 -4.61 7.22 -16.71
N ILE A 38 -3.51 7.26 -17.46
CA ILE A 38 -2.26 6.53 -17.30
C ILE A 38 -1.63 6.85 -15.92
N TYR A 39 -0.86 5.88 -15.38
CA TYR A 39 -0.04 5.89 -14.15
C TYR A 39 -0.72 5.34 -12.88
N GLN A 40 -0.32 4.12 -12.51
CA GLN A 40 -0.53 3.57 -11.16
C GLN A 40 0.67 3.94 -10.30
N GLU A 41 0.54 5.05 -9.60
CA GLU A 41 1.25 5.31 -8.36
C GLU A 41 0.69 4.36 -7.30
N ALA A 42 1.54 3.62 -6.61
CA ALA A 42 1.14 2.70 -5.55
C ALA A 42 0.59 3.49 -4.33
N PRO A 43 -0.68 3.34 -3.93
CA PRO A 43 -1.12 3.84 -2.63
C PRO A 43 -0.79 2.79 -1.56
N LYS A 44 0.24 3.06 -0.75
CA LYS A 44 0.44 2.34 0.53
C LYS A 44 0.52 3.32 1.70
N GLU A 45 -0.57 4.03 1.94
CA GLU A 45 -0.82 4.67 3.22
C GLU A 45 -1.07 3.61 4.31
N ARG A 46 -0.02 3.16 5.01
CA ARG A 46 -0.15 2.53 6.34
C ARG A 46 1.14 2.67 7.17
N LYS A 47 1.21 3.73 7.97
CA LYS A 47 1.57 3.56 9.39
C LYS A 47 1.12 4.79 10.17
N GLY A 48 -0.11 4.73 10.67
CA GLY A 48 -0.52 5.52 11.82
C GLY A 48 0.37 5.14 12.99
N MET A 49 1.46 5.90 13.16
CA MET A 49 2.34 5.83 14.32
C MET A 49 1.62 6.50 15.49
N GLY A 50 0.63 5.81 16.04
CA GLY A 50 0.00 6.16 17.31
C GLY A 50 0.94 5.83 18.48
N CYS A 51 2.07 6.53 18.58
CA CYS A 51 2.94 6.49 19.76
C CYS A 51 2.75 7.72 20.65
N CYS A 52 1.63 8.43 20.54
CA CYS A 52 1.34 9.59 21.38
C CYS A 52 0.85 9.20 22.80
N GLY A 53 0.36 7.96 22.99
CA GLY A 53 -0.13 7.51 24.29
C GLY A 53 0.97 7.16 25.30
N CYS A 54 2.10 6.64 24.84
CA CYS A 54 3.16 6.15 25.73
C CYS A 54 3.96 7.32 26.37
N PHE A 55 4.17 8.41 25.62
CA PHE A 55 4.89 9.58 26.11
C PHE A 55 4.14 10.34 27.21
N VAL A 56 2.81 10.43 27.12
CA VAL A 56 2.01 11.16 28.11
C VAL A 56 1.97 10.43 29.45
N LEU A 57 1.83 9.10 29.46
CA LEU A 57 1.83 8.31 30.69
C LEU A 57 3.18 8.36 31.41
N LEU A 58 4.29 8.27 30.66
CA LEU A 58 5.63 8.41 31.21
C LEU A 58 5.87 9.81 31.80
N ALA A 59 5.45 10.86 31.10
CA ALA A 59 5.63 12.24 31.57
C ALA A 59 4.85 12.52 32.86
N ILE A 60 3.59 12.07 32.95
CA ILE A 60 2.77 12.26 34.15
C ILE A 60 3.35 11.47 35.33
N GLY A 61 3.77 10.22 35.11
CA GLY A 61 4.38 9.39 36.16
C GLY A 61 5.66 10.01 36.73
N ILE A 62 6.56 10.50 35.88
CA ILE A 62 7.80 11.17 36.31
C ILE A 62 7.49 12.45 37.08
N ALA A 63 6.56 13.27 36.59
CA ALA A 63 6.18 14.51 37.27
C ALA A 63 5.60 14.24 38.68
N VAL A 64 4.73 13.25 38.81
CA VAL A 64 4.15 12.87 40.11
C VAL A 64 5.23 12.33 41.05
N ALA A 65 6.17 11.52 40.56
CA ALA A 65 7.27 11.00 41.36
C ALA A 65 8.19 12.11 41.90
N ILE A 66 8.51 13.13 41.09
CA ILE A 66 9.33 14.29 41.51
C ILE A 66 8.61 15.16 42.55
N ILE A 67 7.27 15.29 42.47
CA ILE A 67 6.51 16.11 43.43
C ILE A 67 6.44 15.43 44.80
N ILE A 68 6.44 14.09 44.85
CA ILE A 68 6.27 13.31 46.08
C ILE A 68 7.60 13.05 46.81
N LEU A 69 8.74 13.13 46.12
CA LEU A 69 10.08 12.86 46.65
C LEU A 69 10.79 14.15 47.05
#